data_AF-A0A1C4CJM7-F1
#
_entry.id   AF-A0A1C4CJM7-F1
#
_cell.length_a   1.000
_cell.length_b   1.000
_cell.length_c   1.000
_cell.angle_alpha   90.00
_cell.angle_beta   90.00
_cell.angle_gamma   90.00
#
_symmetry.space_group_name_H-M   'P 1'
#
loop_
_entity.id
_entity.type
_entity.pdbx_description
1 polymer ?
#
loop_
_entity_poly.entity_id
_entity_poly.type
_entity_poly.pdbx_seq_one_letter_code
_entity_poly.pdbx_strand_id
1 'polypeptide(L)'
;MHEIGHVWQHQMGVNVRTRGLVSWASSYEYSLPGEKDLADYSLEQQASIIADYYVLANFGVNVFIQQSTFKGIIGPDLRDKYNNTLKYFLASPANKRSLWK
;
A
#
# COMPACT_ATOMS: atom_id res chain seq x y z
N MET A 1 -9.55 3.30 3.99
CA MET A 1 -8.37 2.47 4.31
C MET A 1 -7.05 3.20 4.08
N HIS A 2 -6.92 4.03 3.04
CA HIS A 2 -5.73 4.87 2.82
C HIS A 2 -5.34 5.66 4.08
N GLU A 3 -6.27 6.45 4.62
CA GLU A 3 -6.06 7.19 5.87
C GLU A 3 -5.75 6.30 7.08
N ILE A 4 -6.26 5.07 7.11
CA ILE A 4 -5.94 4.11 8.16
C ILE A 4 -4.49 3.61 8.02
N GLY A 5 -3.98 3.50 6.79
CA GLY A 5 -2.55 3.30 6.51
C GLY A 5 -1.71 4.41 7.13
N HIS A 6 -2.11 5.67 7.02
CA HIS A 6 -1.42 6.78 7.68
C HIS A 6 -1.51 6.73 9.21
N VAL A 7 -2.65 6.34 9.78
CA VAL A 7 -2.78 6.10 11.22
C VAL A 7 -1.81 5.00 11.66
N TRP A 8 -1.70 3.91 10.92
CA TRP A 8 -0.73 2.84 11.19
C TRP A 8 0.72 3.36 11.13
N GLN A 9 1.09 4.11 10.09
CA GLN A 9 2.42 4.73 9.97
C GLN A 9 2.74 5.61 11.18
N HIS A 10 1.76 6.42 11.62
CA HIS A 10 1.89 7.25 12.81
C HIS A 10 2.10 6.43 14.08
N GLN A 11 1.31 5.37 14.29
CA GLN A 11 1.46 4.45 15.44
C GLN A 11 2.82 3.76 15.46
N MET A 12 3.42 3.54 14.29
CA MET A 12 4.74 2.95 14.15
C MET A 12 5.91 3.96 14.32
N GLY A 13 5.59 5.23 14.62
CA GLY A 13 6.57 6.26 14.96
C GLY A 13 6.98 7.16 13.79
N VAL A 14 6.30 7.09 12.64
CA VAL A 14 6.51 8.05 11.55
C VAL A 14 5.81 9.35 11.90
N ASN A 15 6.54 10.47 11.80
CA ASN A 15 5.94 11.78 11.89
C ASN A 15 5.21 12.11 10.58
N VAL A 16 4.08 11.45 10.36
CA VAL A 16 3.17 11.77 9.27
C VAL A 16 2.63 13.17 9.56
N ARG A 17 3.18 14.19 8.90
CA ARG A 17 2.63 15.54 8.97
C ARG A 17 1.26 15.50 8.30
N THR A 18 0.20 15.25 9.07
CA THR A 18 -1.21 15.33 8.65
C THR A 18 -1.66 16.76 8.32
N ARG A 19 -0.72 17.69 8.14
CA ARG A 19 -1.01 19.07 7.73
C ARG A 19 -1.16 19.13 6.20
N GLY A 20 -2.37 18.81 5.74
CA GLY A 20 -2.88 19.16 4.41
C GLY A 20 -2.69 18.11 3.32
N LEU A 21 -3.48 17.03 3.38
CA LEU A 21 -3.97 16.13 2.30
C LEU A 21 -3.12 15.75 1.07
N VAL A 22 -2.36 16.62 0.42
CA VAL A 22 -1.85 16.38 -0.93
C VAL A 22 -0.67 17.32 -1.14
N SER A 23 0.56 16.81 -1.26
CA SER A 23 1.49 17.46 -2.19
C SER A 23 1.17 16.87 -3.55
N TRP A 24 0.53 17.70 -4.37
CA TRP A 24 -0.12 17.47 -5.67
C TRP A 24 0.85 17.09 -6.80
N ALA A 25 1.84 16.24 -6.48
CA ALA A 25 2.89 15.81 -7.39
C ALA A 25 3.53 14.45 -7.03
N SER A 26 3.20 13.82 -5.88
CA SER A 26 3.65 12.44 -5.62
C SER A 26 2.64 11.50 -6.29
N SER A 27 3.07 10.79 -7.33
CA SER A 27 2.22 9.83 -8.02
C SER A 27 1.74 8.78 -7.01
N TYR A 28 0.45 8.82 -6.68
CA TYR A 28 -0.24 7.70 -6.02
C TYR A 28 -0.12 6.41 -6.81
N GLU A 29 0.26 6.51 -8.08
CA GLU A 29 0.56 5.40 -8.96
C GLU A 29 1.74 4.56 -8.45
N TYR A 30 1.57 3.24 -8.51
CA TYR A 30 2.60 2.28 -8.14
C TYR A 30 2.48 1.02 -8.99
N SER A 31 3.59 0.30 -9.13
CA SER A 31 3.63 -1.06 -9.65
C SER A 31 4.20 -2.00 -8.57
N LEU A 32 3.96 -3.30 -8.68
CA LEU A 32 4.38 -4.32 -7.72
C LEU A 32 5.38 -5.31 -8.36
N PRO A 33 6.64 -4.89 -8.60
CA PRO A 33 7.66 -5.81 -9.07
C PRO A 33 8.08 -6.76 -7.93
N GLY A 34 8.48 -7.98 -8.28
CA GLY A 34 8.64 -9.09 -7.32
C GLY A 34 9.75 -8.88 -6.26
N GLU A 35 10.73 -8.03 -6.58
CA GLU A 35 11.85 -7.69 -5.71
C GLU A 35 11.51 -6.65 -4.63
N LYS A 36 10.40 -5.91 -4.78
CA LYS A 36 9.99 -4.86 -3.85
C LYS A 36 9.06 -5.39 -2.76
N ASP A 37 9.28 -4.90 -1.55
CA ASP A 37 8.35 -5.01 -0.42
C ASP A 37 7.81 -3.62 -0.03
N LEU A 38 6.86 -3.58 0.90
CA LEU A 38 6.14 -2.36 1.27
C LEU A 38 7.06 -1.20 1.67
N ALA A 39 8.21 -1.48 2.31
CA ALA A 39 9.14 -0.44 2.75
C ALA A 39 9.92 0.22 1.59
N ASP A 40 9.88 -0.34 0.38
CA ASP A 40 10.49 0.25 -0.82
C ASP A 40 9.63 1.36 -1.47
N TYR A 41 8.45 1.64 -0.90
CA TYR A 41 7.49 2.61 -1.40
C TYR A 41 7.42 3.86 -0.52
N SER A 42 7.02 4.99 -1.11
CA SER A 42 6.75 6.21 -0.34
C SER A 42 5.59 5.98 0.64
N LEU A 43 5.48 6.81 1.69
CA LEU A 43 4.42 6.66 2.69
C LEU A 43 3.01 6.73 2.06
N GLU A 44 2.81 7.58 1.06
CA GLU A 44 1.55 7.64 0.30
C GLU A 44 1.28 6.36 -0.48
N GLN A 45 2.30 5.83 -1.17
CA GLN A 45 2.18 4.57 -1.89
C GLN A 45 1.93 3.39 -0.95
N GLN A 46 2.59 3.36 0.22
CA GLN A 46 2.33 2.34 1.23
C GLN A 46 0.87 2.35 1.69
N ALA A 47 0.32 3.53 1.96
CA ALA A 47 -1.09 3.70 2.34
C ALA A 47 -2.03 3.25 1.23
N SER A 48 -1.74 3.63 -0.03
CA SER A 48 -2.50 3.18 -1.21
C SER A 48 -2.45 1.66 -1.38
N ILE A 49 -1.27 1.04 -1.28
CA ILE A 49 -1.08 -0.42 -1.44
C ILE A 49 -1.88 -1.18 -0.38
N ILE A 50 -1.86 -0.73 0.88
CA ILE A 50 -2.65 -1.34 1.96
C ILE A 50 -4.15 -1.21 1.67
N ALA A 51 -4.59 -0.03 1.22
CA ALA A 51 -5.99 0.24 0.91
C ALA A 51 -6.49 -0.63 -0.26
N ASP A 52 -5.70 -0.72 -1.31
CA ASP A 52 -5.99 -1.47 -2.52
C ASP A 52 -5.99 -2.98 -2.26
N TYR A 53 -5.08 -3.49 -1.42
CA TYR A 53 -5.12 -4.87 -0.96
C TYR A 53 -6.39 -5.18 -0.17
N TYR A 54 -6.81 -4.28 0.73
CA TYR A 54 -8.07 -4.43 1.46
C TYR A 54 -9.27 -4.49 0.49
N VAL A 55 -9.30 -3.61 -0.51
CA VAL A 55 -10.36 -3.62 -1.53
C VAL A 55 -10.35 -4.95 -2.30
N LEU A 56 -9.19 -5.36 -2.80
CA LEU A 56 -9.02 -6.60 -3.56
C LEU A 56 -9.45 -7.83 -2.74
N ALA A 57 -9.07 -7.89 -1.47
CA ALA A 57 -9.34 -9.03 -0.60
C ALA A 57 -10.82 -9.13 -0.16
N ASN A 58 -11.52 -8.00 0.00
CA ASN A 58 -12.88 -7.99 0.57
C ASN A 58 -13.99 -7.77 -0.48
N PHE A 59 -13.69 -7.10 -1.59
CA PHE A 59 -14.69 -6.72 -2.60
C PHE A 59 -14.35 -7.24 -4.00
N GLY A 60 -13.15 -7.83 -4.18
CA GLY A 60 -12.74 -8.46 -5.42
C GLY A 60 -12.26 -7.48 -6.50
N VAL A 61 -11.83 -8.06 -7.63
CA VAL A 61 -11.11 -7.34 -8.69
C VAL A 61 -11.95 -6.27 -9.40
N ASN A 62 -13.27 -6.47 -9.52
CA ASN A 62 -14.15 -5.50 -10.19
C ASN A 62 -14.21 -4.16 -9.45
N VAL A 63 -14.27 -4.22 -8.12
CA VAL A 63 -14.31 -3.02 -7.25
C VAL A 63 -12.92 -2.39 -7.12
N PHE A 64 -11.88 -3.22 -7.15
CA PHE A 64 -10.48 -2.78 -7.21
C PHE A 64 -10.19 -1.93 -8.46
N ILE A 65 -10.57 -2.41 -9.66
CA ILE A 65 -10.30 -1.72 -10.93
C ILE A 65 -10.89 -0.30 -10.97
N GLN A 66 -12.02 -0.07 -10.29
CA GLN A 66 -12.72 1.21 -10.31
C GLN A 66 -12.06 2.31 -9.49
N GLN A 67 -11.20 1.96 -8.52
CA GLN A 67 -10.67 2.93 -7.54
C GLN A 67 -9.15 2.86 -7.33
N SER A 68 -8.51 1.74 -7.73
CA SER A 68 -7.09 1.54 -7.52
C SER A 68 -6.24 2.47 -8.39
N THR A 69 -5.09 2.88 -7.86
CA THR A 69 -4.05 3.64 -8.57
C THR A 69 -2.94 2.72 -9.13
N PHE A 70 -3.11 1.40 -9.04
CA PHE A 70 -2.16 0.40 -9.53
C PHE A 70 -1.89 0.53 -11.04
N LYS A 71 -0.61 0.57 -11.39
CA LYS A 71 -0.08 0.56 -12.76
C LYS A 71 0.66 -0.74 -13.01
N GLY A 72 -0.08 -1.74 -13.46
CA GLY A 72 0.49 -3.03 -13.84
C GLY A 72 -0.55 -3.93 -14.49
N ILE A 73 -0.10 -5.13 -14.87
CA ILE A 73 -0.99 -6.15 -15.43
C ILE A 73 -1.89 -6.66 -14.31
N ILE A 74 -3.20 -6.48 -14.49
CA ILE A 74 -4.25 -7.08 -13.66
C ILE A 74 -4.52 -8.47 -14.21
N GLY A 75 -3.80 -9.44 -13.67
CA GLY A 75 -3.89 -10.85 -14.04
C GLY A 75 -4.29 -11.73 -12.84
N PRO A 76 -4.35 -13.06 -13.04
CA PRO A 76 -4.62 -14.01 -11.96
C PRO A 76 -3.59 -13.93 -10.82
N ASP A 77 -2.40 -13.43 -11.12
CA ASP A 77 -1.28 -13.24 -10.18
C ASP A 77 -1.35 -11.92 -9.38
N LEU A 78 -2.37 -11.08 -9.58
CA LEU A 78 -2.48 -9.79 -8.90
C LEU A 78 -2.43 -9.95 -7.39
N ARG A 79 -3.16 -10.93 -6.84
CA ARG A 79 -3.19 -11.19 -5.40
C ARG A 79 -1.82 -11.62 -4.88
N ASP A 80 -1.09 -12.42 -5.65
CA ASP A 80 0.25 -12.89 -5.27
C ASP A 80 1.26 -11.75 -5.25
N LYS A 81 1.15 -10.80 -6.19
CA LYS A 81 1.94 -9.56 -6.17
C LYS A 81 1.74 -8.79 -4.87
N TYR A 82 0.48 -8.55 -4.46
CA TYR A 82 0.20 -7.89 -3.18
C TYR A 82 0.71 -8.69 -1.98
N ASN A 83 0.47 -10.01 -1.94
CA ASN A 83 0.93 -10.86 -0.86
C ASN A 83 2.46 -10.80 -0.71
N ASN A 84 3.21 -10.80 -1.81
CA ASN A 84 4.67 -10.67 -1.78
C ASN A 84 5.10 -9.28 -1.29
N THR A 85 4.51 -8.20 -1.82
CA THR A 85 4.86 -6.84 -1.40
C THR A 85 4.53 -6.59 0.08
N LEU A 86 3.39 -7.10 0.55
CA LEU A 86 2.90 -6.94 1.91
C LEU A 86 3.36 -8.04 2.87
N LYS A 87 4.25 -8.96 2.48
CA LYS A 87 4.59 -10.16 3.27
C LYS A 87 4.97 -9.88 4.73
N TYR A 88 5.76 -8.83 4.98
CA TYR A 88 6.15 -8.47 6.35
C TYR A 88 5.01 -7.81 7.13
N PHE A 89 4.21 -6.98 6.45
CA PHE A 89 3.05 -6.31 7.04
C PHE A 89 1.95 -7.31 7.42
N LEU A 90 1.66 -8.27 6.53
CA LEU A 90 0.65 -9.31 6.76
C LEU A 90 1.10 -10.33 7.81
N ALA A 91 2.41 -10.63 7.88
CA ALA A 91 2.95 -11.48 8.93
C ALA A 91 2.88 -10.80 10.31
N SER A 92 3.21 -9.51 10.37
CA SER A 92 3.03 -8.70 11.58
C SER A 92 3.03 -7.21 11.23
N PRO A 93 1.92 -6.49 11.42
CA PRO A 93 1.85 -5.05 11.14
C PRO A 93 2.69 -4.22 12.13
N ALA A 94 3.12 -4.81 13.25
CA ALA A 94 4.09 -4.21 14.18
C ALA A 94 5.55 -4.39 13.75
N ASN A 95 5.81 -5.11 12.65
CA ASN A 95 7.15 -5.28 12.11
C ASN A 95 7.61 -3.98 11.42
N LYS A 96 8.60 -3.30 12.01
CA LYS A 96 9.17 -2.04 11.49
C LYS A 96 9.78 -2.18 10.09
N ARG A 97 10.20 -3.38 9.69
CA ARG A 97 10.66 -3.66 8.32
C ARG A 97 9.59 -3.37 7.25
N SER A 98 8.32 -3.35 7.64
CA SER A 98 7.21 -3.03 6.74
C SER A 98 7.14 -1.55 6.37
N LEU A 99 7.87 -0.69 7.09
CA LEU A 99 7.69 0.76 7.05
C LEU A 99 8.88 1.49 6.41
N TRP A 100 10.10 1.06 6.70
CA TRP A 100 11.33 1.52 6.07
C TRP A 100 12.43 0.44 6.14
N LYS A 101 13.45 0.57 5.30
CA LYS A 101 14.70 -0.21 5.33
C LYS A 101 15.88 0.67 5.70
#